data_AF-A0A970EF39-F1
#
_entry.id   AF-A0A970EF39-F1
#
_cell.length_a   1.000
_cell.length_b   1.000
_cell.length_c   1.000
_cell.angle_alpha   90.00
_cell.angle_beta   90.00
_cell.angle_gamma   90.00
#
_symmetry.space_group_name_H-M   'P 1'
#
loop_
_entity.id
_entity.type
_entity.pdbx_description
1 polymer ?
#
loop_
_entity_poly.entity_id
_entity_poly.type
_entity_poly.pdbx_seq_one_letter_code
_entity_poly.pdbx_strand_id
1 'polypeptide(L)'
;MKEYRFMTKLLKRSLSLFLVLAFILSGVCAIASDIVFNDIKIMIDGQMLDAKDAQGNKVEPFIIDGTTYLPVRAVSEAFSLKVEYDEKTKTAYIGSITNRETDTGDTFKI
;
A
#
# COMPACT_ATOMS: atom_id res chain seq x y z
N MET A 1 58.52 -22.55 16.61
CA MET A 1 57.70 -22.60 15.38
C MET A 1 56.47 -23.54 15.43
N LYS A 2 56.38 -24.55 16.30
CA LYS A 2 55.17 -25.42 16.37
C LYS A 2 53.98 -24.77 17.08
N GLU A 3 54.22 -23.91 18.07
CA GLU A 3 53.20 -23.20 18.87
C GLU A 3 52.32 -22.25 18.02
N TYR A 4 52.89 -21.45 17.10
CA TYR A 4 52.11 -20.56 16.24
C TYR A 4 51.17 -21.33 15.29
N ARG A 5 51.59 -22.52 14.87
CA ARG A 5 50.82 -23.41 13.99
C ARG A 5 49.65 -24.06 14.73
N PHE A 6 49.69 -24.11 16.06
CA PHE A 6 48.60 -24.57 16.91
C PHE A 6 47.62 -23.41 17.21
N MET A 7 48.14 -22.24 17.59
CA MET A 7 47.35 -21.03 17.85
C MET A 7 46.54 -20.57 16.63
N THR A 8 47.12 -20.60 15.43
CA THR A 8 46.41 -20.26 14.18
C THR A 8 45.30 -21.27 13.82
N LYS A 9 45.39 -22.53 14.28
CA LYS A 9 44.32 -23.53 14.13
C LYS A 9 43.20 -23.31 15.16
N LEU A 10 43.54 -22.92 16.39
CA LEU A 10 42.56 -22.58 17.44
C LEU A 10 41.80 -21.29 17.11
N LEU A 11 42.49 -20.26 16.60
CA LEU A 11 41.89 -18.99 16.19
C LEU A 11 40.88 -19.19 15.04
N LYS A 12 41.23 -20.01 14.04
CA LYS A 12 40.33 -20.34 12.92
C LYS A 12 39.13 -21.18 13.35
N ARG A 13 39.30 -22.08 14.33
CA ARG A 13 38.20 -22.86 14.92
C ARG A 13 37.22 -21.95 15.68
N SER A 14 37.73 -21.03 16.50
CA SER A 14 36.90 -20.05 17.21
C SER A 14 36.16 -19.12 16.25
N LEU A 15 36.82 -18.65 15.19
CA LEU A 15 36.22 -17.78 14.18
C LEU A 15 35.10 -18.50 13.40
N SER A 16 35.31 -19.78 13.05
CA SER A 16 34.30 -20.61 12.38
C SER A 16 33.09 -20.88 13.26
N LEU A 17 33.27 -21.11 14.57
CA LEU A 17 32.15 -21.28 15.50
C LEU A 17 31.37 -19.97 15.69
N PHE A 18 32.06 -18.84 15.73
CA PHE A 18 31.43 -17.53 15.85
C PHE A 18 30.60 -17.17 14.61
N LEU A 19 31.08 -17.53 13.41
CA LEU A 19 30.37 -17.28 12.15
C LEU A 19 29.04 -18.06 12.06
N VAL A 20 29.03 -19.32 12.53
CA VAL A 20 27.80 -20.15 12.55
C VAL A 20 26.79 -19.60 13.55
N LEU A 21 27.25 -19.12 14.71
CA LEU A 21 26.38 -18.51 15.71
C LEU A 21 25.76 -17.18 15.21
N ALA A 22 26.54 -16.36 14.50
CA ALA A 22 26.06 -15.12 13.90
C ALA A 22 24.98 -15.35 12.83
N PHE A 23 25.05 -16.46 12.10
CA PHE A 23 24.08 -16.80 11.06
C PHE A 23 22.74 -17.31 11.63
N ILE A 24 22.73 -17.89 12.83
CA ILE A 24 21.51 -18.33 13.51
C ILE A 24 20.75 -17.13 14.10
N LEU A 25 21.46 -16.07 14.53
CA LEU A 25 20.83 -14.87 15.09
C LEU A 25 20.21 -13.94 14.04
N SER A 26 20.56 -14.07 12.76
CA SER A 26 20.01 -13.23 11.68
C SER A 26 18.65 -13.69 11.17
N GLY A 27 17.88 -14.43 11.98
CA GLY A 27 16.48 -14.74 11.70
C GLY A 27 15.66 -13.46 11.64
N VAL A 28 15.65 -12.82 10.47
CA VAL A 28 14.71 -11.75 10.14
C VAL A 28 13.31 -12.35 10.22
N CYS A 29 12.56 -11.96 11.25
CA CYS A 29 11.13 -12.15 11.25
C CYS A 29 10.56 -11.18 10.23
N ALA A 30 10.13 -11.69 9.07
CA ALA A 30 9.35 -10.90 8.15
C ALA A 30 8.00 -10.60 8.83
N ILE A 31 7.73 -9.32 9.08
CA ILE A 31 6.39 -8.88 9.49
C ILE A 31 5.50 -9.03 8.26
N ALA A 32 4.77 -10.14 8.17
CA ALA A 32 3.68 -10.28 7.23
C ALA A 32 2.46 -9.57 7.84
N SER A 33 1.98 -8.51 7.20
CA SER A 33 0.68 -7.95 7.49
C SER A 33 -0.39 -8.92 6.99
N ASP A 34 -1.31 -9.28 7.87
CA ASP A 34 -2.41 -10.17 7.52
C ASP A 34 -3.45 -9.36 6.74
N ILE A 35 -3.73 -9.78 5.50
CA ILE A 35 -4.78 -9.17 4.69
C ILE A 35 -6.07 -9.95 4.96
N VAL A 36 -6.97 -9.34 5.73
CA VAL A 36 -8.22 -9.98 6.15
C VAL A 36 -9.37 -9.51 5.26
N PHE A 37 -10.00 -10.47 4.57
CA PHE A 37 -11.22 -10.26 3.78
C PHE A 37 -12.43 -10.68 4.63
N ASN A 38 -12.99 -9.73 5.38
CA ASN A 38 -13.99 -10.01 6.42
C ASN A 38 -15.44 -9.81 5.95
N ASP A 39 -15.75 -10.12 4.68
CA ASP A 39 -17.06 -9.88 4.04
C ASP A 39 -17.59 -8.45 4.29
N ILE A 40 -16.72 -7.46 4.11
CA ILE A 40 -17.00 -6.06 4.45
C ILE A 40 -18.04 -5.52 3.47
N LYS A 41 -19.18 -5.08 4.01
CA LYS A 41 -20.29 -4.50 3.24
C LYS A 41 -20.24 -2.98 3.31
N ILE A 42 -20.34 -2.33 2.14
CA ILE A 42 -20.48 -0.88 2.05
C ILE A 42 -21.97 -0.56 1.92
N MET A 43 -22.49 0.30 2.80
CA MET A 43 -23.86 0.81 2.74
C MET A 43 -23.84 2.32 2.58
N ILE A 44 -24.58 2.84 1.60
CA ILE A 44 -24.77 4.27 1.35
C ILE A 44 -26.28 4.53 1.34
N ASP A 45 -26.74 5.41 2.21
CA ASP A 45 -28.17 5.73 2.39
C ASP A 45 -29.07 4.48 2.56
N GLY A 46 -28.55 3.45 3.23
CA GLY A 46 -29.25 2.18 3.47
C GLY A 46 -29.24 1.20 2.28
N GLN A 47 -28.65 1.58 1.15
CA GLN A 47 -28.47 0.70 -0.01
C GLN A 47 -27.07 0.06 -0.01
N MET A 48 -26.99 -1.21 -0.38
CA MET A 48 -25.71 -1.92 -0.53
C MET A 48 -25.01 -1.44 -1.80
N LEU A 49 -23.79 -0.92 -1.66
CA LEU A 49 -22.97 -0.50 -2.79
C LEU A 49 -22.22 -1.71 -3.36
N ASP A 50 -22.49 -2.02 -4.63
CA ASP A 50 -21.69 -2.97 -5.40
C ASP A 50 -20.45 -2.25 -5.95
N ALA A 51 -19.33 -2.37 -5.24
CA ALA A 51 -18.13 -1.64 -5.58
C ALA A 51 -17.44 -2.21 -6.82
N LYS A 52 -17.19 -1.35 -7.81
CA LYS A 52 -16.57 -1.71 -9.10
C LYS A 52 -15.37 -0.82 -9.42
N ASP A 53 -14.45 -1.34 -10.23
CA ASP A 53 -13.34 -0.58 -10.81
C ASP A 53 -13.71 0.09 -12.14
N ALA A 54 -12.76 0.75 -12.79
CA ALA A 54 -12.97 1.40 -14.10
C ALA A 54 -13.24 0.41 -15.25
N GLN A 55 -12.94 -0.87 -15.05
CA GLN A 55 -13.13 -1.94 -16.02
C GLN A 55 -14.44 -2.71 -15.75
N GLY A 56 -15.19 -2.33 -14.71
CA GLY A 56 -16.43 -2.98 -14.29
C GLY A 56 -16.23 -4.24 -13.45
N ASN A 57 -14.99 -4.55 -13.03
CA ASN A 57 -14.72 -5.68 -12.14
C ASN A 57 -15.13 -5.32 -10.72
N LYS A 58 -15.69 -6.29 -10.01
CA LYS A 58 -16.04 -6.14 -8.59
C LYS A 58 -14.76 -5.97 -7.76
N VAL A 59 -14.73 -4.94 -6.93
CA VAL A 59 -13.62 -4.67 -5.99
C VAL A 59 -14.16 -4.76 -4.58
N GLU A 60 -13.61 -5.70 -3.81
CA GLU A 60 -14.02 -5.93 -2.43
C GLU A 60 -13.15 -5.13 -1.46
N PRO A 61 -13.73 -4.56 -0.39
CA PRO A 61 -12.96 -3.93 0.67
C PRO A 61 -12.18 -4.97 1.46
N PHE A 62 -11.04 -4.55 2.02
CA PHE A 62 -10.17 -5.43 2.81
C PHE A 62 -9.60 -4.67 4.02
N ILE A 63 -9.12 -5.42 5.01
CA ILE A 63 -8.46 -4.86 6.20
C ILE A 63 -6.96 -5.15 6.13
N ILE A 64 -6.15 -4.11 6.35
CA ILE A 64 -4.70 -4.22 6.60
C ILE A 64 -4.41 -3.57 7.94
N ASP A 65 -3.75 -4.30 8.84
CA ASP A 65 -3.34 -3.82 10.17
C ASP A 65 -4.49 -3.17 10.97
N GLY A 66 -5.69 -3.74 10.86
CA GLY A 66 -6.90 -3.24 11.53
C GLY A 66 -7.56 -2.02 10.86
N THR A 67 -7.00 -1.50 9.76
CA THR A 67 -7.57 -0.40 8.98
C THR A 67 -8.35 -0.97 7.78
N THR A 68 -9.59 -0.51 7.60
CA THR A 68 -10.43 -0.90 6.45
C THR A 68 -10.14 -0.02 5.25
N TYR A 69 -9.81 -0.64 4.12
CA TYR A 69 -9.54 0.03 2.85
C TYR A 69 -10.74 -0.13 1.92
N LEU A 70 -11.21 1.01 1.41
CA LEU A 70 -12.40 1.09 0.56
C LEU A 70 -12.01 1.56 -0.85
N PRO A 71 -12.63 1.00 -1.90
CA PRO A 71 -12.45 1.49 -3.27
C PRO A 71 -13.04 2.91 -3.42
N VAL A 72 -12.17 3.91 -3.43
CA VAL A 72 -12.54 5.35 -3.46
C VAL A 72 -13.43 5.70 -4.65
N ARG A 73 -13.22 5.07 -5.81
CA ARG A 73 -14.03 5.30 -7.02
C ARG A 73 -15.47 4.87 -6.81
N ALA A 74 -15.69 3.65 -6.33
CA ALA A 74 -17.03 3.12 -6.09
C ALA A 74 -17.80 3.98 -5.06
N VAL A 75 -17.13 4.38 -3.97
CA VAL A 75 -17.75 5.24 -2.95
C VAL A 75 -18.11 6.60 -3.55
N SER A 76 -17.25 7.20 -4.37
CA SER A 76 -17.49 8.51 -4.97
C SER A 76 -18.59 8.48 -6.03
N GLU A 77 -18.64 7.42 -6.85
CA GLU A 77 -19.69 7.21 -7.85
C GLU A 77 -21.09 7.11 -7.22
N ALA A 78 -21.19 6.53 -6.02
CA ALA A 78 -22.45 6.51 -5.27
C ALA A 78 -22.94 7.92 -4.91
N PHE A 79 -22.03 8.87 -4.70
CA PHE A 79 -22.33 10.29 -4.51
C PHE A 79 -22.38 11.09 -5.82
N SER A 80 -22.38 10.41 -6.98
CA SER A 80 -22.30 11.04 -8.31
C SER A 80 -21.07 11.94 -8.51
N LEU A 81 -19.98 11.66 -7.78
CA LEU A 81 -18.71 12.37 -7.87
C LEU A 81 -17.72 11.62 -8.75
N LYS A 82 -17.07 12.34 -9.66
CA LYS A 82 -16.00 11.79 -10.50
C LYS A 82 -14.71 11.68 -9.69
N VAL A 83 -13.96 10.59 -9.88
CA VAL A 83 -12.61 10.43 -9.32
C VAL A 83 -11.58 10.45 -10.42
N GLU A 84 -10.60 11.34 -10.30
CA GLU A 84 -9.44 11.43 -11.18
C GLU A 84 -8.16 11.18 -10.37
N TYR A 85 -7.30 10.30 -10.86
CA TYR A 85 -6.04 9.98 -10.20
C TYR A 85 -4.88 10.51 -11.02
N ASP A 86 -4.10 11.42 -10.44
CA ASP A 86 -2.86 11.93 -11.02
C ASP A 86 -1.68 11.09 -10.52
N GLU A 87 -1.14 10.25 -11.41
CA GLU A 87 0.00 9.39 -11.11
C GLU A 87 1.28 10.16 -10.78
N LYS A 88 1.45 11.39 -11.29
CA LYS A 88 2.66 12.18 -11.07
C LYS A 88 2.72 12.72 -9.64
N THR A 89 1.61 13.24 -9.16
CA THR A 89 1.50 13.80 -7.81
C THR A 89 1.02 12.77 -6.79
N LYS A 90 0.58 11.59 -7.24
CA LYS A 90 -0.06 10.55 -6.42
C LYS A 90 -1.31 11.07 -5.72
N THR A 91 -2.08 11.92 -6.41
CA THR A 91 -3.26 12.60 -5.86
C THR A 91 -4.53 12.03 -6.46
N ALA A 92 -5.48 11.62 -5.62
CA ALA A 92 -6.84 11.30 -6.03
C ALA A 92 -7.74 12.53 -5.82
N TYR A 93 -8.24 13.10 -6.91
CA TYR A 93 -9.23 14.18 -6.89
C TYR A 93 -10.63 13.58 -6.90
N ILE A 94 -11.47 14.02 -5.97
CA ILE A 94 -12.88 13.60 -5.86
C ILE A 94 -13.75 14.82 -6.16
N GLY A 95 -14.63 14.70 -7.15
CA GLY A 95 -15.48 15.79 -7.63
C GLY A 95 -14.80 16.62 -8.73
N SER A 96 -15.20 17.89 -8.85
CA SER A 96 -14.69 18.79 -9.87
C SER A 96 -13.22 19.12 -9.58
N ILE A 97 -12.30 18.73 -10.47
CA ILE A 97 -10.97 19.31 -10.49
C ILE A 97 -11.12 20.79 -10.79
N THR A 98 -11.02 21.63 -9.77
CA THR A 98 -10.94 23.07 -9.96
C THR A 98 -9.54 23.37 -10.48
N ASN A 99 -9.32 23.15 -11.78
CA ASN A 99 -8.36 23.97 -12.49
C ASN A 99 -8.98 25.35 -12.53
N ARG A 100 -8.63 26.23 -11.58
CA ARG A 100 -8.92 27.66 -11.70
C ARG A 100 -8.06 28.18 -12.85
N GLU A 101 -8.50 27.95 -14.07
CA GLU A 101 -8.12 28.64 -15.31
C GLU A 101 -8.77 27.93 -16.50
N THR A 102 -10.01 28.30 -16.79
CA THR A 102 -10.57 28.48 -18.15
C THR A 102 -11.88 29.26 -17.99
N ASP A 103 -11.74 30.50 -17.52
CA ASP A 103 -12.69 31.57 -17.84
C ASP A 103 -11.91 32.71 -18.52
N THR A 104 -11.30 32.35 -19.64
CA THR A 104 -10.88 33.31 -20.65
C THR A 104 -11.81 33.07 -21.83
N GLY A 105 -12.92 33.80 -21.93
CA GLY A 105 -13.71 33.69 -23.15
C GLY A 105 -15.06 34.37 -23.23
N ASP A 106 -15.78 34.64 -22.13
CA ASP A 106 -17.05 35.37 -22.24
C ASP A 106 -16.79 36.87 -22.36
N THR A 107 -16.36 37.21 -23.57
CA THR A 107 -16.29 38.54 -24.14
C THR A 107 -17.65 39.20 -23.96
N PHE A 108 -17.69 40.20 -23.09
CA PHE A 108 -18.75 41.18 -22.99
C PHE A 108 -19.18 41.62 -24.40
N LYS A 109 -20.37 41.20 -24.81
CA LYS A 109 -21.07 41.75 -25.97
C LYS A 109 -22.30 42.50 -25.47
N ILE A 110 -22.11 43.83 -25.46
CA ILE A 110 -23.07 44.96 -25.52
C ILE A 110 -24.28 44.92 -24.58
#